data_AF-A0A1F7UL45-F1
#
_entry.id   AF-A0A1F7UL45-F1
#
_cell.length_a   1.000
_cell.length_b   1.000
_cell.length_c   1.000
_cell.angle_alpha   90.00
_cell.angle_beta   90.00
_cell.angle_gamma   90.00
#
_symmetry.space_group_name_H-M   'P 1'
#
loop_
_entity.id
_entity.type
_entity.pdbx_description
1 polymer ?
#
loop_
_entity_poly.entity_id
_entity_poly.type
_entity_poly.pdbx_seq_one_letter_code
_entity_poly.pdbx_strand_id
1 'polypeptide(L)'
;MSRNIFWFLHRNYVTFEYEDRTEGQERKPLRMRVEEFIARLVVHIHDKHFRQIRHYGIYATRTRKEDIALARKLLNEAAKPEVAPMTGACNA
;
A
#
# COMPACT_ATOMS: atom_id res chain seq x y z
N MET A 1 -7.29 8.62 29.05
CA MET A 1 -8.37 9.37 28.35
C MET A 1 -8.96 8.46 27.29
N SER A 2 -10.02 7.73 27.63
CA SER A 2 -10.69 6.81 26.69
C SER A 2 -11.39 7.65 25.62
N ARG A 3 -10.88 7.61 24.39
CA ARG A 3 -11.41 8.40 23.26
C ARG A 3 -12.53 7.60 22.61
N ASN A 4 -13.78 8.01 22.86
CA ASN A 4 -14.98 7.48 22.22
C ASN A 4 -14.84 7.55 20.71
N ILE A 5 -14.81 6.40 20.04
CA ILE A 5 -15.04 6.33 18.60
C ILE A 5 -16.55 6.28 18.42
N PHE A 6 -17.14 7.39 18.00
CA PHE A 6 -18.58 7.51 17.80
C PHE A 6 -18.94 6.93 16.43
N TRP A 7 -19.15 5.61 16.37
CA TRP A 7 -19.66 4.96 15.17
C TRP A 7 -21.17 5.17 15.09
N PHE A 8 -21.63 6.03 14.19
CA PHE A 8 -23.05 6.14 13.89
C PHE A 8 -23.40 5.19 12.74
N LEU A 9 -24.19 4.16 13.03
CA LEU A 9 -24.72 3.22 12.03
C LEU A 9 -26.14 3.66 11.65
N HIS A 10 -26.36 4.04 10.39
CA HIS A 10 -27.69 4.37 9.90
C HIS A 10 -28.04 3.62 8.63
N ARG A 11 -28.98 2.68 8.76
CA ARG A 11 -29.57 1.79 7.74
C ARG A 11 -28.58 0.96 6.89
N ASN A 12 -27.55 1.55 6.27
CA ASN A 12 -26.47 0.89 5.51
C ASN A 12 -25.16 1.71 5.48
N TYR A 13 -25.02 2.74 6.31
CA TYR A 13 -23.85 3.62 6.30
C TYR A 13 -23.19 3.70 7.67
N VAL A 14 -21.85 3.79 7.64
CA VAL A 14 -20.98 4.01 8.79
C VAL A 14 -20.33 5.38 8.63
N THR A 15 -20.40 6.21 9.67
CA THR A 15 -19.64 7.45 9.76
C THR A 15 -18.55 7.30 10.82
N PHE A 16 -17.30 7.62 10.47
CA PHE A 16 -16.15 7.57 11.38
C PHE A 16 -15.17 8.70 11.12
N GLU A 17 -14.43 9.11 12.14
CA GLU A 17 -13.35 10.09 12.00
C GLU A 17 -12.02 9.39 11.71
N TYR A 18 -11.23 9.95 10.79
CA TYR A 18 -9.87 9.51 10.54
C TYR A 18 -8.90 10.69 10.59
N GLU A 19 -7.66 10.41 10.99
CA GLU A 19 -6.57 11.39 10.98
C GLU A 19 -5.81 11.27 9.66
N ASP A 20 -5.84 12.33 8.86
CA ASP A 20 -5.13 12.34 7.59
C ASP A 20 -3.65 12.67 7.80
N ARG A 21 -2.79 11.67 7.64
CA ARG A 21 -1.33 11.85 7.87
C ARG A 21 -0.64 12.65 6.76
N THR A 22 -1.32 12.97 5.65
CA THR A 22 -0.73 13.74 4.56
C THR A 22 -0.88 15.25 4.75
N GLU A 23 -1.90 15.69 5.49
CA GLU A 23 -2.36 17.07 5.46
C GLU A 23 -2.67 17.58 6.88
N GLY A 24 -1.66 17.51 7.76
CA GLY A 24 -1.79 17.96 9.16
C GLY A 24 -2.71 17.08 10.01
N GLN A 25 -2.56 17.14 11.33
CA GLN A 25 -3.27 16.30 12.30
C GLN A 25 -4.77 16.64 12.45
N GLU A 26 -5.46 16.95 11.35
CA GLU A 26 -6.89 17.23 11.36
C GLU A 26 -7.69 15.93 11.23
N ARG A 27 -8.69 15.80 12.09
CA ARG A 27 -9.63 14.68 12.07
C ARG A 27 -10.75 15.01 11.10
N LYS A 28 -10.87 14.25 10.02
CA LYS A 28 -11.91 14.43 9.01
C LYS A 28 -12.99 13.35 9.19
N PRO A 29 -14.29 13.71 9.23
CA PRO A 29 -15.36 12.73 9.23
C PRO A 29 -15.52 12.10 7.85
N LEU A 30 -15.57 10.77 7.79
CA LEU A 30 -15.80 9.99 6.58
C LEU A 30 -17.04 9.12 6.75
N ARG A 31 -17.94 9.20 5.77
CA ARG A 31 -19.13 8.36 5.67
C ARG A 31 -18.99 7.39 4.50
N MET A 32 -19.17 6.10 4.75
CA MET A 32 -19.12 5.06 3.71
C MET A 32 -20.19 3.98 3.95
N ARG A 33 -20.41 3.11 2.95
CA ARG A 33 -21.35 2.00 3.12
C ARG A 33 -20.78 0.94 4.07
N VAL A 34 -21.66 0.20 4.73
CA VAL A 34 -21.27 -0.87 5.68
C VAL A 34 -20.44 -1.95 4.99
N GLU A 35 -20.79 -2.32 3.76
CA GLU A 35 -20.08 -3.36 3.00
C GLU A 35 -18.65 -2.91 2.65
N GLU A 36 -18.50 -1.64 2.25
CA GLU A 36 -17.19 -1.04 1.96
C GLU A 36 -16.32 -0.94 3.21
N PHE A 37 -16.94 -0.61 4.35
CA PHE A 37 -16.26 -0.56 5.64
C PHE A 37 -15.73 -1.93 6.05
N ILE A 38 -16.55 -2.97 5.96
CA ILE A 38 -16.16 -4.35 6.29
C ILE A 38 -15.03 -4.83 5.37
N ALA A 39 -15.15 -4.61 4.05
CA ALA A 39 -14.12 -4.99 3.09
C ALA A 39 -12.76 -4.35 3.40
N ARG A 40 -12.75 -3.05 3.72
CA ARG A 40 -11.52 -2.33 4.12
C ARG A 40 -10.96 -2.81 5.46
N LEU A 41 -11.84 -3.11 6.42
CA LEU A 41 -11.44 -3.58 7.73
C LEU A 41 -10.74 -4.94 7.65
N VAL A 42 -11.26 -5.88 6.84
CA VAL A 42 -10.65 -7.21 6.66
C VAL A 42 -9.23 -7.11 6.11
N VAL A 43 -8.98 -6.25 5.11
CA VAL A 43 -7.63 -6.06 4.55
C VAL A 43 -6.67 -5.42 5.57
N HIS A 44 -7.19 -4.65 6.51
CA HIS A 44 -6.38 -3.97 7.53
C HIS A 44 -5.96 -4.91 8.69
N ILE A 45 -6.75 -5.96 8.95
CA ILE A 45 -6.45 -6.94 9.99
C ILE A 45 -5.36 -7.85 9.46
N HIS A 46 -4.16 -7.69 10.02
CA HIS A 46 -3.08 -8.61 9.76
C HIS A 46 -3.40 -9.96 10.42
N ASP A 47 -2.96 -11.07 9.81
CA ASP A 47 -3.13 -12.39 10.42
C ASP A 47 -2.57 -12.43 11.85
N LYS A 48 -3.21 -13.21 12.72
CA LYS A 48 -2.92 -13.30 14.17
C LYS A 48 -1.44 -13.57 14.51
N HIS A 49 -0.67 -14.09 13.56
CA HIS A 49 0.76 -14.40 13.71
C HIS A 49 1.65 -13.67 12.69
N PHE A 50 1.13 -12.65 12.02
CA PHE A 50 1.92 -11.84 11.10
C PHE A 50 2.90 -10.96 11.90
N ARG A 51 4.07 -11.52 12.20
CA ARG A 51 5.18 -10.73 12.73
C ARG A 51 5.68 -9.83 11.61
N GLN A 52 5.40 -8.53 11.71
CA GLN A 52 6.06 -7.54 10.85
C GLN A 52 7.57 -7.74 10.97
N ILE A 53 8.18 -8.14 9.86
CA ILE A 53 9.62 -8.39 9.82
C ILE A 53 10.33 -7.03 9.73
N ARG A 54 10.61 -6.42 10.88
CA ARG A 54 11.17 -5.05 10.99
C ARG A 54 12.64 -4.94 10.53
N HIS A 55 13.35 -6.07 10.47
CA HIS A 55 14.80 -6.09 10.29
C HIS A 55 15.27 -6.96 9.11
N TYR A 56 14.37 -7.33 8.21
CA TYR A 56 14.73 -8.12 7.05
C TYR A 56 14.17 -7.51 5.77
N GLY A 57 14.68 -8.01 4.65
CA GLY A 57 14.38 -7.50 3.31
C GLY A 57 15.12 -6.21 2.99
N ILE A 58 14.89 -5.72 1.77
CA ILE A 58 15.62 -4.58 1.18
C ILE A 58 15.43 -3.24 1.92
N TYR A 59 14.50 -3.17 2.88
CA TYR A 59 14.23 -1.99 3.69
C TYR A 59 14.83 -2.07 5.10
N ALA A 60 15.51 -3.16 5.47
CA ALA A 60 16.14 -3.33 6.78
C ALA A 60 17.28 -2.32 6.98
N THR A 61 17.28 -1.57 8.10
CA THR A 61 18.23 -0.47 8.34
C THR A 61 19.70 -0.80 8.08
N ARG A 62 20.12 -2.04 8.37
CA ARG A 62 21.50 -2.50 8.21
C ARG A 62 21.92 -2.67 6.74
N THR A 63 21.03 -3.16 5.88
CA THR A 63 21.33 -3.53 4.49
C THR A 63 20.65 -2.62 3.47
N ARG A 64 19.71 -1.78 3.90
CA ARG A 64 18.86 -0.92 3.06
C ARG A 64 19.63 -0.10 2.03
N LYS A 65 20.82 0.42 2.38
CA LYS A 65 21.62 1.23 1.44
C LYS A 65 22.11 0.39 0.26
N GLU A 66 22.64 -0.80 0.55
CA GLU A 66 23.22 -1.72 -0.42
C GLU A 66 22.12 -2.39 -1.24
N ASP A 67 21.10 -2.92 -0.56
CA ASP A 67 19.99 -3.65 -1.17
C ASP A 67 19.15 -2.77 -2.10
N ILE A 68 18.85 -1.52 -1.72
CA ILE A 68 18.11 -0.59 -2.59
C ILE A 68 18.96 -0.19 -3.79
N ALA A 69 20.27 0.03 -3.62
CA ALA A 69 21.14 0.36 -4.73
C ALA A 69 21.22 -0.80 -5.73
N LEU A 70 21.33 -2.03 -5.24
CA LEU A 70 21.29 -3.24 -6.06
C LEU A 70 19.95 -3.42 -6.76
N ALA A 71 18.82 -3.29 -6.04
CA ALA A 71 17.48 -3.40 -6.61
C ALA A 71 17.25 -2.40 -7.74
N ARG A 72 17.72 -1.15 -7.59
CA ARG A 72 17.64 -0.14 -8.66
C ARG A 72 18.47 -0.49 -9.88
N LYS A 73 19.68 -1.03 -9.71
CA LYS A 73 20.51 -1.50 -10.84
C LYS A 73 19.80 -2.60 -11.61
N LEU A 74 19.32 -3.63 -10.90
CA LEU A 74 18.61 -4.76 -11.49
C LEU A 74 17.33 -4.33 -12.21
N LEU A 75 16.56 -3.41 -11.62
CA LEU A 75 15.36 -2.85 -12.27
C LEU A 75 15.71 -2.08 -13.55
N ASN A 76 16.80 -1.31 -13.54
CA ASN A 76 17.26 -0.59 -14.74
C ASN A 76 17.81 -1.53 -15.82
N GLU A 77 18.48 -2.61 -15.43
CA GLU A 77 18.96 -3.67 -16.34
C GLU A 77 17.79 -4.44 -16.96
N ALA A 78 16.78 -4.80 -16.16
CA ALA A 78 15.55 -5.44 -16.62
C ALA A 78 14.69 -4.52 -17.50
N ALA A 79 14.77 -3.20 -17.31
CA ALA A 79 14.09 -2.22 -18.14
C ALA A 79 14.77 -2.00 -19.50
N LYS A 80 15.95 -2.58 -19.76
CA LYS A 80 16.57 -2.55 -21.08
C LYS A 80 15.78 -3.51 -21.98
N PRO A 81 15.02 -3.02 -22.98
CA PRO A 81 14.35 -3.92 -23.90
C PRO A 81 15.41 -4.75 -24.61
N GLU A 82 15.30 -6.07 -24.51
CA GLU A 82 16.00 -6.97 -25.42
C GLU A 82 15.46 -6.67 -26.82
N VAL A 83 16.21 -5.86 -27.57
CA VAL A 83 15.87 -5.49 -28.94
C VAL A 83 15.99 -6.76 -29.78
N ALA A 84 14.91 -7.52 -29.89
CA ALA A 84 14.79 -8.55 -30.90
C ALA A 84 14.90 -7.87 -32.27
N PRO A 85 15.80 -8.30 -33.17
CA PRO A 85 15.86 -7.72 -34.50
C PRO A 85 14.54 -8.04 -35.23
N MET A 86 13.68 -7.03 -35.39
CA MET A 86 12.60 -7.08 -36.38
C MET A 86 13.24 -7.10 -37.76
N THR A 87 13.53 -8.29 -38.27
CA THR A 87 13.84 -8.47 -39.69
C THR A 87 12.55 -8.24 -40.46
N GLY A 88 12.47 -7.09 -41.14
CA GLY A 88 11.36 -6.76 -42.01
C GLY A 88 11.27 -7.71 -43.20
N ALA A 89 10.06 -8.11 -43.53
CA ALA A 89 9.68 -8.48 -44.89
C ALA A 89 8.38 -7.73 -45.21
N CYS A 90 8.53 -6.58 -45.86
CA CYS A 90 7.47 -5.95 -46.63
C CYS A 90 7.20 -6.87 -47.82
N ASN A 91 5.96 -7.32 -48.01
CA ASN A 91 5.53 -7.89 -49.28
C ASN A 91 4.26 -7.21 -49.76
N ALA A 92 4.32 -6.95 -51.07
CA ALA A 92 3.46 -6.16 -51.94
C ALA A 92 1.98 -6.56 -51.99
#